data_AF-A0A0H4QHA8-F1
#
_entry.id   AF-A0A0H4QHA8-F1
#
_cell.length_a   1.000
_cell.length_b   1.000
_cell.length_c   1.000
_cell.angle_alpha   90.00
_cell.angle_beta   90.00
_cell.angle_gamma   90.00
#
_symmetry.space_group_name_H-M   'P 1'
#
loop_
_entity.id
_entity.type
_entity.pdbx_description
1 polymer ?
#
loop_
_entity_poly.entity_id
_entity_poly.type
_entity_poly.pdbx_seq_one_letter_code
_entity_poly.pdbx_strand_id
1 'polypeptide(L)'
;MLNFKFWWGLNIFWVIVFASVFVFIMNKQIVLSGPVRVYQMRMVALAILLYFSGIIGVGQVLFYHYIKSKMNMDKLEGKDK
;
A
#
# COMPACT_ATOMS: atom_id res chain seq x y z
N MET A 1 1.11 22.54 -3.47
CA MET A 1 1.92 21.43 -4.01
C MET A 1 2.15 20.40 -2.92
N LEU A 2 1.54 19.21 -3.02
CA LEU A 2 1.91 18.11 -2.14
C LEU A 2 3.34 17.71 -2.55
N ASN A 3 4.32 17.97 -1.67
CA ASN A 3 5.72 17.76 -1.99
C ASN A 3 5.91 16.32 -2.46
N PHE A 4 6.41 16.11 -3.68
CA PHE A 4 6.63 14.78 -4.26
C PHE A 4 7.42 13.86 -3.30
N LYS A 5 8.33 14.46 -2.51
CA LYS A 5 9.05 13.81 -1.41
C LYS A 5 8.14 13.21 -0.33
N PHE A 6 7.07 13.90 0.05
CA PHE A 6 6.10 13.42 1.04
C PHE A 6 5.26 12.26 0.49
N TRP A 7 4.84 12.35 -0.79
CA TRP A 7 4.12 11.26 -1.46
C TRP A 7 4.99 10.00 -1.58
N TRP A 8 6.26 10.18 -1.94
CA TRP A 8 7.23 9.08 -2.02
C TRP A 8 7.55 8.50 -0.64
N GLY A 9 7.70 9.34 0.39
CA GLY A 9 7.88 8.90 1.78
C GLY A 9 6.69 8.10 2.32
N LEU A 10 5.46 8.51 2.00
CA LEU A 10 4.26 7.76 2.36
C LEU A 10 4.22 6.39 1.67
N ASN A 11 4.64 6.31 0.40
CA ASN A 11 4.74 5.05 -0.34
C ASN A 11 5.73 4.10 0.33
N ILE A 12 6.95 4.58 0.61
CA ILE A 12 8.00 3.81 1.27
C ILE A 12 7.55 3.34 2.66
N PHE A 13 6.90 4.21 3.43
CA PHE A 13 6.36 3.86 4.74
C PHE A 13 5.42 2.65 4.65
N TRP A 14 4.46 2.67 3.72
CA TRP A 14 3.53 1.54 3.53
C TRP A 14 4.27 0.27 3.09
N VAL A 15 5.22 0.36 2.17
CA VAL A 15 6.03 -0.79 1.74
C VAL A 15 6.78 -1.43 2.92
N ILE A 16 7.40 -0.63 3.79
CA ILE A 16 8.13 -1.12 4.98
C ILE A 16 7.17 -1.80 5.96
N VAL A 17 6.00 -1.21 6.20
CA VAL A 17 4.97 -1.80 7.08
C VAL A 17 4.51 -3.14 6.52
N PHE A 18 4.17 -3.22 5.23
CA PHE A 18 3.75 -4.47 4.59
C PHE A 18 4.84 -5.54 4.64
N ALA A 19 6.08 -5.18 4.33
CA ALA A 19 7.21 -6.10 4.39
C ALA A 19 7.45 -6.63 5.82
N SER A 20 7.37 -5.76 6.82
CA SER A 20 7.55 -6.14 8.23
C SER A 20 6.47 -7.10 8.70
N VAL A 21 5.20 -6.84 8.36
CA VAL A 21 4.09 -7.74 8.72
C VAL A 21 4.19 -9.07 7.96
N PHE A 22 4.62 -9.06 6.71
CA PHE A 22 4.85 -10.28 5.93
C PHE A 22 5.90 -11.19 6.59
N VAL A 23 7.06 -10.63 6.94
CA VAL A 23 8.13 -11.36 7.64
C VAL A 23 7.66 -11.86 9.00
N PHE A 24 6.89 -11.05 9.73
CA PHE A 24 6.31 -11.45 11.01
C PHE A 24 5.37 -12.66 10.86
N ILE A 25 4.48 -12.67 9.86
CA ILE A 25 3.57 -13.80 9.59
C ILE A 25 4.35 -15.07 9.24
N MET A 26 5.42 -14.96 8.44
CA MET A 26 6.26 -16.11 8.09
C MET A 26 7.04 -16.68 9.28
N ASN A 27 7.60 -15.79 10.12
CA ASN A 27 8.41 -16.18 11.27
C ASN A 27 7.59 -16.60 12.50
N LYS A 28 6.29 -16.27 12.54
CA LYS A 28 5.43 -16.69 13.65
C LYS A 28 5.30 -18.21 13.66
N GLN A 29 6.00 -18.85 14.58
CA GLN A 29 5.83 -20.27 14.88
C GLN A 29 4.55 -20.44 15.69
N ILE A 30 3.59 -21.17 15.14
CA ILE A 30 2.31 -21.43 15.81
C ILE A 30 2.52 -22.68 16.66
N VAL A 31 2.73 -22.45 17.96
CA VAL A 31 3.30 -23.42 18.91
C VAL A 31 2.46 -24.68 19.14
N LEU A 32 1.18 -24.75 18.73
CA LEU A 32 0.26 -25.79 19.24
C LEU A 32 -0.78 -26.33 18.23
N SER A 33 -0.60 -26.15 16.92
CA SER A 33 -1.55 -26.70 15.93
C SER A 33 -0.83 -27.45 14.83
N GLY A 34 -1.38 -28.60 14.40
CA GLY A 34 -0.76 -29.47 13.42
C GLY A 34 -0.36 -28.73 12.13
N PRO A 35 0.72 -29.17 11.44
CA PRO A 35 1.39 -28.42 10.37
C PRO A 35 0.42 -27.90 9.29
N VAL A 36 -0.59 -28.68 8.91
CA VAL A 36 -1.60 -28.31 7.91
C VAL A 36 -2.39 -27.06 8.29
N ARG A 37 -2.81 -26.93 9.56
CA ARG A 37 -3.60 -25.78 10.05
C ARG A 37 -2.76 -24.51 10.10
N VAL A 38 -1.45 -24.66 10.34
CA VAL A 38 -0.48 -23.54 10.36
C VAL A 38 -0.28 -22.97 8.95
N TYR A 39 -0.14 -23.82 7.93
CA TYR A 39 -0.03 -23.36 6.55
C TYR A 39 -1.30 -22.66 6.06
N GLN A 40 -2.49 -23.19 6.40
CA GLN A 40 -3.75 -22.54 6.05
C GLN A 40 -3.91 -21.16 6.68
N MET A 41 -3.63 -21.02 7.99
CA MET A 41 -3.71 -19.72 8.66
C MET A 41 -2.71 -18.70 8.11
N ARG A 42 -1.50 -19.14 7.74
CA ARG A 42 -0.51 -18.27 7.08
C ARG A 42 -1.00 -17.79 5.71
N MET A 43 -1.55 -18.68 4.88
CA MET A 43 -2.09 -18.30 3.57
C MET A 43 -3.25 -17.31 3.69
N VAL A 44 -4.17 -17.52 4.64
CA VAL A 44 -5.27 -16.60 4.89
C VAL A 44 -4.76 -15.23 5.36
N ALA A 45 -3.81 -15.21 6.30
CA ALA A 45 -3.22 -13.95 6.77
C ALA A 45 -2.50 -13.18 5.64
N LEU A 46 -1.78 -13.89 4.78
CA LEU A 46 -1.12 -13.30 3.60
C LEU A 46 -2.14 -12.80 2.58
N ALA A 47 -3.24 -13.53 2.33
CA ALA A 47 -4.29 -13.10 1.41
C ALA A 47 -4.99 -11.82 1.90
N ILE A 48 -5.27 -11.73 3.20
CA ILE A 48 -5.83 -10.51 3.82
C ILE A 48 -4.84 -9.35 3.69
N LEU A 49 -3.55 -9.59 3.94
CA LEU A 49 -2.50 -8.58 3.80
C LEU A 49 -2.44 -8.03 2.37
N LEU A 50 -2.49 -8.93 1.38
CA LEU A 50 -2.49 -8.59 -0.04
C LEU A 50 -3.73 -7.80 -0.43
N TYR A 51 -4.90 -8.16 0.11
CA TYR A 51 -6.15 -7.45 -0.14
C TYR A 51 -6.10 -5.99 0.35
N PHE A 52 -5.64 -5.77 1.59
CA PHE A 52 -5.47 -4.42 2.13
C PHE A 52 -4.39 -3.62 1.38
N SER A 53 -3.28 -4.28 1.01
CA SER A 53 -2.25 -3.70 0.15
C SER A 53 -2.82 -3.23 -1.18
N GLY A 54 -3.68 -4.05 -1.81
CA GLY A 54 -4.34 -3.72 -3.07
C GLY A 54 -5.24 -2.49 -2.96
N ILE A 55 -6.09 -2.42 -1.93
CA ILE A 55 -6.98 -1.27 -1.71
C ILE A 55 -6.17 0.02 -1.53
N ILE A 56 -5.14 -0.02 -0.70
CA ILE A 56 -4.28 1.15 -0.45
C ILE A 56 -3.55 1.55 -1.74
N GLY A 57 -3.02 0.57 -2.49
CA GLY A 57 -2.37 0.80 -3.78
C GLY A 57 -3.30 1.48 -4.79
N VAL A 58 -4.52 0.97 -4.96
CA VAL A 58 -5.53 1.58 -5.84
C VAL A 58 -5.89 2.99 -5.38
N GLY A 59 -6.08 3.19 -4.07
CA GLY A 59 -6.31 4.51 -3.49
C GLY A 59 -5.19 5.50 -3.79
N GLN A 60 -3.92 5.06 -3.71
CA GLN A 60 -2.78 5.90 -4.03
C GLN A 60 -2.68 6.25 -5.52
N VAL A 61 -2.99 5.31 -6.42
CA VAL A 61 -3.02 5.55 -7.87
C VAL A 61 -4.11 6.55 -8.24
N LEU A 62 -5.32 6.38 -7.70
CA LEU A 62 -6.43 7.30 -7.92
C LEU A 62 -6.11 8.71 -7.40
N PHE A 63 -5.53 8.79 -6.20
CA PHE A 63 -5.12 10.06 -5.61
C PHE A 63 -4.02 10.76 -6.43
N TYR A 64 -3.03 10.00 -6.91
CA TYR A 64 -2.01 10.53 -7.82
C TYR A 64 -2.62 11.05 -9.12
N HIS A 65 -3.55 10.30 -9.72
CA HIS A 65 -4.22 10.69 -10.95
C HIS A 65 -5.05 11.97 -10.76
N TYR A 66 -5.75 12.09 -9.63
CA TYR A 66 -6.52 13.29 -9.27
C TYR A 66 -5.63 14.53 -9.11
N ILE A 67 -4.51 14.40 -8.38
CA ILE A 67 -3.54 15.51 -8.22
C ILE A 67 -2.97 15.94 -9.57
N LYS A 68 -2.58 14.97 -10.41
CA LYS A 68 -2.03 15.23 -11.74
C LYS A 68 -3.06 15.92 -12.65
N SER A 69 -4.31 15.48 -12.62
CA SER A 69 -5.41 16.09 -13.37
C SER A 69 -5.65 17.54 -12.94
N LYS A 70 -5.72 17.80 -11.63
CA LYS A 70 -5.91 19.15 -11.08
C LYS A 70 -4.78 20.11 -11.47
N MET A 71 -3.52 19.67 -11.40
CA MET A 71 -2.38 20.51 -11.84
C MET A 71 -2.40 20.85 -13.32
N ASN A 72 -2.92 19.96 -14.18
CA ASN A 72 -3.02 20.22 -15.61
C ASN A 72 -4.10 21.25 -15.93
N MET A 73 -5.21 21.27 -15.19
CA MET A 73 -6.27 22.27 -15.35
C MET A 73 -5.79 23.67 -14.93
N ASP A 74 -5.08 23.78 -13.80
CA ASP A 74 -4.52 25.05 -13.29
C ASP A 74 -3.53 25.68 -14.29
N LYS A 75 -2.75 24.85 -15.00
CA LYS A 75 -1.83 25.30 -16.06
C LYS A 75 -2.53 25.83 -17.31
N LEU A 76 -3.75 25.38 -17.59
CA LEU A 76 -4.53 25.86 -18.73
C LEU A 76 -5.17 27.21 -18.41
N GLU A 77 -5.74 27.40 -17.22
CA GLU A 77 -6.26 28.70 -16.77
C GLU A 77 -5.17 29.77 -16.60
N GLY A 78 -3.96 29.38 -16.18
CA GLY A 78 -2.84 30.30 -16.02
C GLY A 78 -2.13 30.71 -17.31
N LYS A 79 -2.40 30.04 -18.43
CA LYS A 79 -1.82 30.37 -19.76
C LYS A 79 -2.67 31.34 -20.58
N ASP A 80 -3.89 31.60 -20.13
CA ASP A 80 -4.84 32.53 -20.77
C ASP A 80 -4.75 33.97 -20.21
N LYS A 81 -3.80 34.22 -19.29
CA LYS A 81 -3.45 35.55 -18.75
C LYS A 81 -2.04 35.95 -19.16
#